data_AF-A0A2D5BTZ9-F1
#
_entry.id   AF-A0A2D5BTZ9-F1
#
_cell.length_a   1.000
_cell.length_b   1.000
_cell.length_c   1.000
_cell.angle_alpha   90.00
_cell.angle_beta   90.00
_cell.angle_gamma   90.00
#
_symmetry.space_group_name_H-M   'P 1'
#
loop_
_entity.id
_entity.type
_entity.pdbx_description
1 polymer ?
#
loop_
_entity_poly.entity_id
_entity_poly.type
_entity_poly.pdbx_seq_one_letter_code
_entity_poly.pdbx_strand_id
1 'polypeptide(L)'
;MLRFKETAFALALVAFVAGAGVAQGQDRSAEADKLYERLEADFRVDMEKAMEAEQAKVEAWQAAAKKAKAEGKPPPAMPAMRMAPPEDLMTKHLGFYEKAAAQFAGTDEAIRFLQMFIMLGSMTKEKERIGAACKTLTTTHLKSAQLADAVQAISMASMLIGDEESEKFLRAVETGSPHADIRASAILIRATDKLENAPVKSAEYAAAKKDALRAAEIAEAPAIKQEVQSIIDGREKVVGGKVAPDIVGVDLDGVAFKLSDYKGKIIMLDFWGNW
;
A
#
# COMPACT_ATOMS: atom_id res chain seq x y z
N MET A 1 -29.74 -7.78 6.70
CA MET A 1 -29.73 -6.47 6.02
C MET A 1 -28.35 -5.88 6.29
N LEU A 2 -27.33 -6.45 5.64
CA LEU A 2 -25.93 -6.05 5.79
C LEU A 2 -25.70 -4.85 4.88
N ARG A 3 -25.25 -3.73 5.46
CA ARG A 3 -24.80 -2.56 4.71
C ARG A 3 -23.36 -2.82 4.26
N PHE A 4 -23.18 -3.14 2.99
CA PHE A 4 -21.92 -2.96 2.27
C PHE A 4 -21.70 -1.45 2.15
N LYS A 5 -20.92 -0.86 3.04
CA LYS A 5 -20.36 0.47 2.86
C LYS A 5 -18.89 0.40 3.25
N GLU A 6 -18.07 0.81 2.30
CA GLU A 6 -16.79 1.50 2.54
C GLU A 6 -15.59 0.62 2.93
N THR A 7 -15.07 -0.15 1.96
CA THR A 7 -13.62 -0.31 1.79
C THR A 7 -13.11 0.89 0.99
N ALA A 8 -12.84 1.99 1.67
CA ALA A 8 -12.19 3.15 1.09
C ALA A 8 -10.71 2.84 0.84
N PHE A 9 -10.27 2.92 -0.42
CA PHE A 9 -8.86 3.06 -0.77
C PHE A 9 -8.38 4.43 -0.25
N ALA A 10 -7.77 4.46 0.93
CA ALA A 10 -7.12 5.65 1.44
C ALA A 10 -5.67 5.70 0.92
N LEU A 11 -5.43 6.44 -0.16
CA LEU A 11 -4.09 6.90 -0.50
C LEU A 11 -3.79 8.13 0.37
N ALA A 12 -2.96 7.97 1.40
CA ALA A 12 -2.46 9.10 2.19
C ALA A 12 -1.17 9.62 1.55
N LEU A 13 -1.21 10.81 0.92
CA LEU A 13 -0.03 11.52 0.44
C LEU A 13 0.41 12.53 1.49
N VAL A 14 1.64 12.38 2.02
CA VAL A 14 2.26 13.34 2.95
C VAL A 14 3.18 14.25 2.14
N ALA A 15 2.91 15.56 2.14
CA ALA A 15 3.80 16.57 1.56
C ALA A 15 4.74 17.13 2.65
N PHE A 16 6.04 17.22 2.36
CA PHE A 16 6.96 18.05 3.14
C PHE A 16 7.93 18.84 2.25
N VAL A 17 8.14 20.10 2.63
CA VAL A 17 8.87 21.16 1.90
C VAL A 17 10.23 21.42 2.56
N ALA A 18 11.28 21.60 1.75
CA ALA A 18 12.42 22.54 1.88
C ALA A 18 13.64 22.02 1.08
N GLY A 19 14.56 22.81 0.50
CA GLY A 19 14.73 24.25 0.45
C GLY A 19 15.93 24.63 -0.45
N ALA A 20 15.86 25.85 -0.98
CA ALA A 20 16.92 26.75 -1.44
C ALA A 20 18.03 26.28 -2.41
N GLY A 21 17.66 26.14 -3.70
CA GLY A 21 18.53 26.31 -4.88
C GLY A 21 17.79 27.18 -5.93
N VAL A 22 17.62 28.47 -5.62
CA VAL A 22 16.29 29.09 -5.54
C VAL A 22 15.62 29.43 -6.89
N ALA A 23 16.16 30.20 -7.83
CA ALA A 23 15.27 30.73 -8.89
C ALA A 23 14.80 29.69 -9.96
N GLN A 24 15.73 29.08 -10.70
CA GLN A 24 15.37 28.20 -11.83
C GLN A 24 14.96 26.79 -11.39
N GLY A 25 15.50 26.33 -10.24
CA GLY A 25 15.11 25.07 -9.61
C GLY A 25 13.75 25.16 -8.92
N GLN A 26 13.41 26.28 -8.27
CA GLN A 26 12.07 26.43 -7.67
C GLN A 26 10.98 26.59 -8.72
N ASP A 27 11.24 27.30 -9.83
CA ASP A 27 10.23 27.42 -10.88
C ASP A 27 9.88 26.05 -11.47
N ARG A 28 10.90 25.20 -11.71
CA ARG A 28 10.70 23.85 -12.21
C ARG A 28 10.05 22.92 -11.18
N SER A 29 10.42 23.01 -9.90
CA SER A 29 9.77 22.25 -8.83
C SER A 29 8.32 22.68 -8.65
N ALA A 30 8.02 23.98 -8.67
CA ALA A 30 6.65 24.48 -8.56
C ALA A 30 5.79 24.11 -9.78
N GLU A 31 6.39 24.01 -10.97
CA GLU A 31 5.73 23.48 -12.16
C GLU A 31 5.37 22.00 -11.98
N ALA A 32 6.31 21.19 -11.48
CA ALA A 32 6.07 19.77 -11.17
C ALA A 32 4.97 19.60 -10.13
N ASP A 33 5.00 20.38 -9.05
CA ASP A 33 4.00 20.34 -7.98
C ASP A 33 2.60 20.62 -8.54
N LYS A 34 2.43 21.74 -9.26
CA LYS A 34 1.15 22.11 -9.88
C LYS A 34 0.65 21.07 -10.89
N LEU A 35 1.57 20.49 -11.67
CA LEU A 35 1.21 19.45 -12.63
C LEU A 35 0.71 18.20 -11.89
N TYR A 36 1.43 17.78 -10.85
CA TYR A 36 1.09 16.61 -10.06
C TYR A 36 -0.28 16.77 -9.38
N GLU A 37 -0.50 17.90 -8.70
CA GLU A 37 -1.78 18.23 -8.06
C GLU A 37 -2.96 18.17 -9.02
N ARG A 38 -2.77 18.69 -10.24
CA ARG A 38 -3.79 18.63 -11.29
C ARG A 38 -4.08 17.20 -11.72
N LEU A 39 -3.05 16.39 -11.96
CA LEU A 39 -3.23 14.99 -12.37
C LEU A 39 -3.92 14.16 -11.29
N GLU A 40 -3.58 14.38 -10.01
CA GLU A 40 -4.28 13.74 -8.90
C GLU A 40 -5.74 14.17 -8.80
N ALA A 41 -6.02 15.47 -8.97
CA ALA A 41 -7.38 15.99 -8.95
C ALA A 41 -8.24 15.39 -10.08
N ASP A 42 -7.68 15.32 -11.30
CA ASP A 42 -8.34 14.71 -12.45
C ASP A 42 -8.58 13.20 -12.22
N PHE A 43 -7.59 12.49 -11.66
CA PHE A 43 -7.73 11.07 -11.32
C PHE A 43 -8.82 10.84 -10.28
N ARG A 44 -8.84 11.63 -9.20
CA ARG A 44 -9.85 11.54 -8.14
C ARG A 44 -11.26 11.78 -8.69
N VAL A 45 -11.46 12.82 -9.49
CA VAL A 45 -12.78 13.12 -10.09
C VAL A 45 -13.27 11.97 -10.98
N ASP A 46 -12.40 11.40 -11.81
CA ASP A 46 -12.79 10.28 -12.66
C ASP A 46 -13.05 9.00 -11.84
N MET A 47 -12.28 8.75 -10.77
CA MET A 47 -12.48 7.64 -9.84
C MET A 47 -13.81 7.75 -9.11
N GLU A 48 -14.15 8.94 -8.60
CA GLU A 48 -15.44 9.23 -7.96
C GLU A 48 -16.59 8.91 -8.90
N LYS A 49 -16.55 9.40 -10.15
CA LYS A 49 -17.57 9.08 -11.17
C LYS A 49 -17.68 7.58 -11.43
N ALA A 50 -16.55 6.87 -11.49
CA ALA A 50 -16.55 5.42 -11.69
C ALA A 50 -17.18 4.69 -10.50
N MET A 51 -16.92 5.14 -9.27
CA MET A 51 -17.52 4.58 -8.05
C MET A 51 -19.01 4.89 -7.95
N GLU A 52 -19.43 6.11 -8.28
CA GLU A 52 -20.84 6.51 -8.33
C GLU A 52 -21.63 5.65 -9.33
N ALA A 53 -21.04 5.36 -10.50
CA ALA A 53 -21.66 4.50 -11.49
C ALA A 53 -21.83 3.05 -11.00
N GLU A 54 -20.86 2.50 -10.26
CA GLU A 54 -20.99 1.19 -9.62
C GLU A 54 -22.03 1.21 -8.49
N GLN A 55 -22.02 2.25 -7.66
CA GLN A 55 -22.96 2.43 -6.56
C GLN A 55 -24.41 2.52 -7.07
N ALA A 56 -24.65 3.25 -8.17
CA ALA A 56 -25.97 3.33 -8.81
C ALA A 56 -26.49 1.95 -9.26
N LYS A 57 -25.61 1.05 -9.72
CA LYS A 57 -25.99 -0.34 -10.06
C LYS A 57 -26.43 -1.11 -8.81
N VAL A 58 -25.70 -0.94 -7.70
CA VAL A 58 -26.03 -1.57 -6.42
C VAL A 58 -27.37 -1.07 -5.90
N GLU A 59 -27.61 0.24 -5.95
CA GLU A 59 -28.87 0.84 -5.51
C GLU A 59 -30.06 0.39 -6.36
N ALA A 60 -29.89 0.34 -7.69
CA ALA A 60 -30.90 -0.18 -8.59
C ALA A 60 -31.23 -1.66 -8.30
N TRP A 61 -30.20 -2.48 -8.08
CA TRP A 61 -30.40 -3.88 -7.68
C TRP A 61 -31.08 -4.01 -6.32
N GLN A 62 -30.68 -3.22 -5.32
CA GLN A 62 -31.29 -3.23 -3.99
C GLN A 62 -32.78 -2.83 -4.04
N ALA A 63 -33.12 -1.83 -4.85
CA ALA A 63 -34.51 -1.43 -5.07
C ALA A 63 -35.33 -2.55 -5.74
N ALA A 64 -34.77 -3.20 -6.76
CA ALA A 64 -35.40 -4.33 -7.43
C ALA A 64 -35.58 -5.54 -6.50
N ALA A 65 -34.57 -5.87 -5.69
CA ALA A 65 -34.64 -6.94 -4.71
C ALA A 65 -35.68 -6.67 -3.61
N LYS A 66 -35.77 -5.43 -3.13
CA LYS A 66 -36.80 -5.01 -2.17
C LYS A 66 -38.21 -5.16 -2.75
N LYS A 67 -38.41 -4.77 -4.02
CA LYS A 67 -39.69 -4.93 -4.72
C LYS A 67 -40.06 -6.40 -4.90
N ALA A 68 -39.14 -7.24 -5.39
CA ALA A 68 -39.38 -8.68 -5.57
C ALA A 68 -39.79 -9.35 -4.25
N LYS A 69 -39.12 -9.01 -3.14
CA LYS A 69 -39.46 -9.50 -1.81
C LYS A 69 -40.88 -9.10 -1.37
N ALA A 70 -41.30 -7.87 -1.63
CA ALA A 70 -42.65 -7.41 -1.31
C ALA A 70 -43.73 -8.14 -2.13
N GLU A 71 -43.40 -8.62 -3.33
CA GLU A 71 -44.29 -9.39 -4.21
C GLU A 71 -44.23 -10.92 -3.95
N GLY A 72 -43.47 -11.39 -2.95
CA GLY A 72 -43.28 -12.82 -2.68
C GLY A 72 -42.46 -13.55 -3.76
N LYS A 73 -41.72 -12.81 -4.58
CA LYS A 73 -40.86 -13.33 -5.65
C LYS A 73 -39.40 -13.43 -5.18
N PRO A 74 -38.60 -14.35 -5.76
CA PRO A 74 -37.16 -14.36 -5.50
C PRO A 74 -36.51 -13.05 -5.98
N PRO A 75 -35.47 -12.54 -5.30
CA PRO A 75 -34.76 -11.36 -5.74
C PRO A 75 -34.01 -11.62 -7.06
N PRO A 76 -33.79 -10.58 -7.88
CA PRO A 76 -32.95 -10.70 -9.07
C PRO A 76 -31.52 -11.03 -8.67
N ALA A 77 -30.77 -11.67 -9.59
CA ALA A 77 -29.35 -11.89 -9.41
C ALA A 77 -28.62 -10.55 -9.18
N MET A 78 -27.68 -10.56 -8.24
CA MET A 78 -26.83 -9.39 -8.00
C MET A 78 -25.97 -9.12 -9.24
N PRO A 79 -25.87 -7.85 -9.70
CA PRO A 79 -24.96 -7.53 -10.79
C PRO A 79 -23.52 -7.81 -10.35
N ALA A 80 -22.67 -8.18 -11.31
CA ALA A 80 -21.24 -8.24 -11.06
C ALA A 80 -20.76 -6.83 -10.66
N MET A 81 -20.31 -6.70 -9.41
CA MET A 81 -19.74 -5.45 -8.90
C MET A 81 -18.26 -5.42 -9.24
N ARG A 82 -17.78 -4.30 -9.76
CA ARG A 82 -16.35 -4.16 -9.99
C ARG A 82 -15.63 -3.89 -8.66
N MET A 83 -14.78 -4.81 -8.25
CA MET A 83 -13.97 -4.69 -7.02
C MET A 83 -12.70 -3.86 -7.21
N ALA A 84 -12.28 -3.66 -8.47
CA ALA A 84 -11.11 -2.89 -8.85
C ALA A 84 -11.53 -1.62 -9.62
N PRO A 85 -10.66 -0.60 -9.72
CA PRO A 85 -10.82 0.52 -10.65
C PRO A 85 -10.93 0.08 -12.13
N PRO A 86 -11.41 0.94 -13.05
CA PRO A 86 -11.56 0.57 -14.46
C PRO A 86 -10.20 0.43 -15.15
N GLU A 87 -9.95 -0.72 -15.77
CA GLU A 87 -8.98 -0.95 -16.86
C GLU A 87 -8.49 0.32 -17.58
N ASP A 88 -9.44 0.86 -18.33
CA ASP A 88 -9.31 1.98 -19.24
C ASP A 88 -9.02 3.30 -18.52
N LEU A 89 -9.62 3.50 -17.34
CA LEU A 89 -9.36 4.67 -16.52
C LEU A 89 -7.92 4.65 -16.00
N MET A 90 -7.46 3.51 -15.48
CA MET A 90 -6.08 3.34 -15.01
C MET A 90 -5.10 3.56 -16.16
N THR A 91 -5.38 2.98 -17.33
CA THR A 91 -4.55 3.13 -18.54
C THR A 91 -4.50 4.58 -19.03
N LYS A 92 -5.63 5.30 -19.00
CA LYS A 92 -5.71 6.73 -19.34
C LYS A 92 -4.78 7.55 -18.44
N HIS A 93 -4.91 7.41 -17.12
CA HIS A 93 -4.14 8.19 -16.16
C HIS A 93 -2.65 7.81 -16.17
N LEU A 94 -2.34 6.53 -16.32
CA LEU A 94 -0.98 6.04 -16.52
C LEU A 94 -0.27 6.78 -17.68
N GLY A 95 -0.96 7.00 -18.81
CA GLY A 95 -0.42 7.78 -19.92
C GLY A 95 -0.14 9.27 -19.60
N PHE A 96 -0.86 9.87 -18.64
CA PHE A 96 -0.58 11.23 -18.20
C PHE A 96 0.67 11.29 -17.31
N TYR A 97 0.79 10.36 -16.36
CA TYR A 97 1.96 10.26 -15.49
C TYR A 97 3.23 9.91 -16.27
N GLU A 98 3.15 9.09 -17.32
CA GLU A 98 4.28 8.80 -18.21
C GLU A 98 4.82 10.06 -18.90
N LYS A 99 3.91 10.86 -19.46
CA LYS A 99 4.26 12.13 -20.12
C LYS A 99 4.85 13.13 -19.14
N ALA A 100 4.28 13.22 -17.94
CA ALA A 100 4.78 14.08 -16.88
C ALA A 100 6.18 13.64 -16.43
N ALA A 101 6.41 12.34 -16.20
CA ALA A 101 7.74 11.81 -15.89
C ALA A 101 8.77 12.15 -16.97
N ALA A 102 8.38 12.06 -18.25
CA ALA A 102 9.26 12.44 -19.37
C ALA A 102 9.58 13.94 -19.40
N GLN A 103 8.64 14.82 -19.02
CA GLN A 103 8.85 16.27 -18.93
C GLN A 103 9.91 16.64 -17.86
N PHE A 104 9.97 15.87 -16.78
CA PHE A 104 10.92 16.06 -15.68
C PHE A 104 12.09 15.07 -15.72
N ALA A 105 12.34 14.41 -16.86
CA ALA A 105 13.37 13.38 -16.96
C ALA A 105 14.74 13.87 -16.48
N GLY A 106 15.41 13.05 -15.66
CA GLY A 106 16.71 13.34 -15.09
C GLY A 106 16.70 14.25 -13.86
N THR A 107 15.54 14.72 -13.41
CA THR A 107 15.39 15.49 -12.17
C THR A 107 14.60 14.69 -11.13
N ASP A 108 14.79 15.01 -9.85
CA ASP A 108 14.12 14.27 -8.77
C ASP A 108 12.60 14.44 -8.80
N GLU A 109 12.10 15.53 -9.39
CA GLU A 109 10.67 15.73 -9.64
C GLU A 109 10.05 14.63 -10.50
N ALA A 110 10.80 13.94 -11.36
CA ALA A 110 10.28 12.79 -12.11
C ALA A 110 9.86 11.62 -11.21
N ILE A 111 10.46 11.48 -10.02
CA ILE A 111 10.31 10.30 -9.17
C ILE A 111 8.86 10.09 -8.74
N ARG A 112 8.17 11.16 -8.33
CA ARG A 112 6.75 11.08 -7.94
C ARG A 112 5.82 10.69 -9.09
N PHE A 113 6.13 11.12 -10.31
CA PHE A 113 5.35 10.75 -11.50
C PHE A 113 5.61 9.28 -11.88
N LEU A 114 6.87 8.83 -11.79
CA LEU A 114 7.24 7.42 -11.99
C LEU A 114 6.62 6.51 -10.92
N GLN A 115 6.57 6.96 -9.67
CA GLN A 115 5.91 6.27 -8.56
C GLN A 115 4.41 6.06 -8.86
N MET A 116 3.69 7.13 -9.23
CA MET A 116 2.28 7.00 -9.62
C MET A 116 2.08 6.17 -10.87
N PHE A 117 2.95 6.31 -11.85
CA PHE A 117 2.93 5.46 -13.04
C PHE A 117 3.04 3.97 -12.69
N ILE A 118 3.97 3.59 -11.81
CA ILE A 118 4.15 2.19 -11.37
C ILE A 118 2.92 1.71 -10.61
N MET A 119 2.39 2.52 -9.68
CA MET A 119 1.20 2.18 -8.91
C MET A 119 -0.01 1.94 -9.82
N LEU A 120 -0.30 2.87 -10.74
CA LEU A 120 -1.42 2.71 -11.67
C LEU A 120 -1.19 1.53 -12.63
N GLY A 121 0.04 1.37 -13.13
CA GLY A 121 0.41 0.28 -14.04
C GLY A 121 0.28 -1.09 -13.42
N SER A 122 0.51 -1.21 -12.12
CA SER A 122 0.31 -2.47 -11.40
C SER A 122 -1.13 -2.99 -11.50
N MET A 123 -2.10 -2.10 -11.76
CA MET A 123 -3.51 -2.43 -11.93
C MET A 123 -3.92 -2.60 -13.41
N THR A 124 -2.96 -2.63 -14.34
CA THR A 124 -3.19 -2.79 -15.79
C THR A 124 -2.36 -3.95 -16.34
N LYS A 125 -2.44 -4.19 -17.66
CA LYS A 125 -1.62 -5.19 -18.37
C LYS A 125 -0.25 -4.65 -18.82
N GLU A 126 0.14 -3.44 -18.41
CA GLU A 126 1.29 -2.69 -18.94
C GLU A 126 2.64 -3.07 -18.29
N LYS A 127 2.93 -4.36 -18.12
CA LYS A 127 4.10 -4.85 -17.35
C LYS A 127 5.45 -4.35 -17.88
N GLU A 128 5.63 -4.32 -19.20
CA GLU A 128 6.89 -3.87 -19.82
C GLU A 128 7.20 -2.39 -19.51
N ARG A 129 6.15 -1.58 -19.54
CA ARG A 129 6.21 -0.14 -19.22
C ARG A 129 6.58 0.09 -17.76
N ILE A 130 6.01 -0.70 -16.85
CA ILE A 130 6.39 -0.67 -15.42
C ILE A 130 7.86 -1.03 -15.25
N GLY A 131 8.34 -2.10 -15.91
CA GLY A 131 9.75 -2.50 -15.88
C GLY A 131 10.69 -1.37 -16.35
N ALA A 132 10.30 -0.63 -17.40
CA ALA A 132 11.04 0.53 -17.87
C ALA A 132 11.08 1.68 -16.85
N ALA A 133 9.98 1.93 -16.12
CA ALA A 133 9.95 2.90 -15.04
C ALA A 133 10.83 2.49 -13.86
N CYS A 134 10.76 1.23 -13.42
CA CYS A 134 11.65 0.67 -12.39
C CYS A 134 13.13 0.78 -12.78
N LYS A 135 13.45 0.51 -14.05
CA LYS A 135 14.80 0.69 -14.59
C LYS A 135 15.22 2.15 -14.52
N THR A 136 14.35 3.08 -14.92
CA THR A 136 14.66 4.53 -14.87
C THR A 136 14.96 4.98 -13.44
N LEU A 137 14.16 4.55 -12.47
CA LEU A 137 14.40 4.85 -11.05
C LEU A 137 15.77 4.33 -10.58
N THR A 138 16.13 3.10 -10.95
CA THR A 138 17.38 2.45 -10.51
C THR A 138 18.62 2.91 -11.28
N THR A 139 18.50 3.41 -12.50
CA THR A 139 19.65 3.91 -13.28
C THR A 139 19.89 5.40 -13.09
N THR A 140 18.83 6.19 -12.92
CA THR A 140 18.90 7.65 -12.95
C THR A 140 18.73 8.27 -11.56
N HIS A 141 17.86 7.70 -10.73
CA HIS A 141 17.43 8.31 -9.47
C HIS A 141 17.90 7.56 -8.22
N LEU A 142 18.79 6.59 -8.37
CA LEU A 142 19.23 5.68 -7.29
C LEU A 142 19.81 6.41 -6.07
N LYS A 143 20.38 7.60 -6.28
CA LYS A 143 21.00 8.44 -5.24
C LYS A 143 20.03 9.44 -4.61
N SER A 144 18.83 9.61 -5.14
CA SER A 144 17.87 10.57 -4.61
C SER A 144 17.25 10.07 -3.30
N ALA A 145 17.04 10.99 -2.36
CA ALA A 145 16.30 10.71 -1.12
C ALA A 145 14.79 10.52 -1.39
N GLN A 146 14.26 11.10 -2.48
CA GLN A 146 12.86 10.95 -2.88
C GLN A 146 12.52 9.54 -3.38
N LEU A 147 13.54 8.68 -3.55
CA LEU A 147 13.33 7.28 -3.92
C LEU A 147 12.59 6.48 -2.83
N ALA A 148 12.53 6.98 -1.59
CA ALA A 148 11.84 6.33 -0.48
C ALA A 148 10.37 6.02 -0.82
N ASP A 149 9.64 6.98 -1.38
CA ASP A 149 8.22 6.82 -1.73
C ASP A 149 8.03 5.82 -2.88
N ALA A 150 8.99 5.78 -3.83
CA ALA A 150 8.97 4.82 -4.92
C ALA A 150 9.22 3.38 -4.45
N VAL A 151 10.09 3.18 -3.45
CA VAL A 151 10.31 1.87 -2.81
C VAL A 151 9.02 1.36 -2.15
N GLN A 152 8.29 2.23 -1.46
CA GLN A 152 7.01 1.88 -0.85
C GLN A 152 5.94 1.53 -1.89
N ALA A 153 5.84 2.31 -2.97
CA ALA A 153 4.90 2.03 -4.06
C ALA A 153 5.19 0.67 -4.72
N ILE A 154 6.46 0.29 -4.85
CA ILE A 154 6.84 -1.03 -5.37
C ILE A 154 6.48 -2.15 -4.40
N SER A 155 6.56 -1.94 -3.08
CA SER A 155 6.03 -2.90 -2.10
C SER A 155 4.56 -3.21 -2.36
N MET A 156 3.72 -2.18 -2.56
CA MET A 156 2.30 -2.38 -2.86
C MET A 156 2.08 -3.02 -4.24
N ALA A 157 2.86 -2.61 -5.24
CA ALA A 157 2.75 -3.12 -6.60
C ALA A 157 3.30 -4.55 -6.76
N SER A 158 4.18 -5.00 -5.87
CA SER A 158 4.90 -6.28 -5.98
C SER A 158 3.98 -7.50 -6.15
N MET A 159 2.85 -7.51 -5.43
CA MET A 159 1.81 -8.53 -5.56
C MET A 159 1.17 -8.60 -6.96
N LEU A 160 1.27 -7.53 -7.74
CA LEU A 160 0.57 -7.36 -9.03
C LEU A 160 1.53 -7.37 -10.24
N ILE A 161 2.71 -6.77 -10.12
CA ILE A 161 3.69 -6.66 -11.22
C ILE A 161 4.51 -7.95 -11.39
N GLY A 162 4.62 -8.75 -10.32
CA GLY A 162 5.34 -10.01 -10.25
C GLY A 162 6.67 -9.90 -9.49
N ASP A 163 7.09 -11.02 -8.92
CA ASP A 163 8.23 -11.08 -7.99
C ASP A 163 9.56 -10.70 -8.65
N GLU A 164 9.75 -11.03 -9.93
CA GLU A 164 11.05 -10.87 -10.59
C GLU A 164 11.48 -9.41 -10.76
N GLU A 165 10.60 -8.55 -11.30
CA GLU A 165 10.93 -7.13 -11.51
C GLU A 165 11.01 -6.37 -10.19
N SER A 166 10.15 -6.71 -9.23
CA SER A 166 10.21 -6.17 -7.87
C SER A 166 11.54 -6.52 -7.21
N GLU A 167 11.97 -7.79 -7.32
CA GLU A 167 13.21 -8.27 -6.74
C GLU A 167 14.44 -7.59 -7.39
N LYS A 168 14.46 -7.45 -8.72
CA LYS A 168 15.52 -6.72 -9.42
C LYS A 168 15.63 -5.27 -8.94
N PHE A 169 14.50 -4.58 -8.85
CA PHE A 169 14.46 -3.21 -8.37
C PHE A 169 14.98 -3.09 -6.93
N LEU A 170 14.42 -3.88 -6.00
CA LEU A 170 14.74 -3.79 -4.58
C LEU A 170 16.21 -4.14 -4.30
N ARG A 171 16.79 -5.10 -5.05
CA ARG A 171 18.23 -5.40 -4.98
C ARG A 171 19.11 -4.25 -5.49
N ALA A 172 18.71 -3.59 -6.58
CA ALA A 172 19.43 -2.42 -7.07
C ALA A 172 19.41 -1.29 -6.03
N VAL A 173 18.28 -1.08 -5.36
CA VAL A 173 18.15 -0.11 -4.27
C VAL A 173 19.02 -0.47 -3.07
N GLU A 174 18.96 -1.72 -2.59
CA GLU A 174 19.79 -2.21 -1.48
C GLU A 174 21.28 -1.94 -1.74
N THR A 175 21.75 -2.23 -2.96
CA THR A 175 23.19 -2.19 -3.28
C THR A 175 23.71 -0.81 -3.64
N GLY A 176 22.87 0.05 -4.24
CA GLY A 176 23.34 1.31 -4.82
C GLY A 176 22.79 2.60 -4.19
N SER A 177 21.76 2.54 -3.34
CA SER A 177 21.27 3.74 -2.67
C SER A 177 22.24 4.19 -1.58
N PRO A 178 22.59 5.49 -1.48
CA PRO A 178 23.42 6.01 -0.39
C PRO A 178 22.64 6.13 0.93
N HIS A 179 21.31 6.11 0.88
CA HIS A 179 20.44 6.37 2.04
C HIS A 179 20.16 5.09 2.83
N ALA A 180 20.53 5.09 4.12
CA ALA A 180 20.47 3.91 4.97
C ALA A 180 19.04 3.37 5.13
N ASP A 181 18.08 4.25 5.39
CA ASP A 181 16.67 3.87 5.54
C ASP A 181 16.05 3.34 4.24
N ILE A 182 16.44 3.88 3.08
CA ILE A 182 15.95 3.39 1.78
C ILE A 182 16.48 1.97 1.52
N ARG A 183 17.76 1.70 1.83
CA ARG A 183 18.31 0.34 1.77
C ARG A 183 17.60 -0.58 2.76
N ALA A 184 17.33 -0.12 3.98
CA ALA A 184 16.64 -0.88 5.02
C ALA A 184 15.24 -1.30 4.55
N SER A 185 14.45 -0.35 4.05
CA SER A 185 13.12 -0.63 3.50
C SER A 185 13.18 -1.63 2.36
N ALA A 186 14.14 -1.51 1.44
CA ALA A 186 14.27 -2.46 0.34
C ALA A 186 14.59 -3.89 0.81
N ILE A 187 15.44 -4.05 1.82
CA ILE A 187 15.73 -5.36 2.43
C ILE A 187 14.47 -5.91 3.13
N LEU A 188 13.79 -5.07 3.91
CA LEU A 188 12.61 -5.47 4.67
C LEU A 188 11.50 -5.95 3.74
N ILE A 189 11.15 -5.18 2.71
CA ILE A 189 10.12 -5.53 1.72
C ILE A 189 10.38 -6.91 1.10
N ARG A 190 11.63 -7.21 0.74
CA ARG A 190 12.02 -8.52 0.18
C ARG A 190 11.86 -9.67 1.18
N ALA A 191 12.06 -9.40 2.47
CA ALA A 191 11.94 -10.39 3.54
C ALA A 191 10.48 -10.59 4.01
N THR A 192 9.62 -9.58 3.88
CA THR A 192 8.29 -9.53 4.51
C THR A 192 7.42 -10.73 4.19
N ASP A 193 7.28 -11.13 2.91
CA ASP A 193 6.42 -12.28 2.57
C ASP A 193 6.81 -13.55 3.35
N LYS A 194 8.09 -13.90 3.34
CA LYS A 194 8.57 -15.10 4.05
C LYS A 194 8.55 -14.91 5.56
N LEU A 195 8.77 -13.70 6.06
CA LEU A 195 8.67 -13.39 7.47
C LEU A 195 7.23 -13.55 7.98
N GLU A 196 6.24 -13.12 7.20
CA GLU A 196 4.83 -13.15 7.55
C GLU A 196 4.14 -14.49 7.24
N ASN A 197 4.61 -15.26 6.26
CA ASN A 197 3.87 -16.43 5.79
C ASN A 197 4.60 -17.76 6.02
N ALA A 198 5.93 -17.80 6.02
CA ALA A 198 6.65 -19.07 6.16
C ALA A 198 6.51 -19.66 7.58
N PRO A 199 6.47 -21.00 7.73
CA PRO A 199 6.44 -21.63 9.05
C PRO A 199 7.62 -21.18 9.92
N VAL A 200 7.37 -20.79 11.17
CA VAL A 200 8.40 -20.22 12.07
C VAL A 200 9.66 -21.09 12.23
N LYS A 201 9.53 -22.41 12.07
CA LYS A 201 10.66 -23.36 12.16
C LYS A 201 11.35 -23.66 10.82
N SER A 202 10.95 -23.02 9.71
CA SER A 202 11.52 -23.29 8.39
C SER A 202 12.81 -22.51 8.15
N ALA A 203 13.62 -23.00 7.20
CA ALA A 203 14.82 -22.30 6.75
C ALA A 203 14.49 -20.95 6.08
N GLU A 204 13.34 -20.86 5.41
CA GLU A 204 12.87 -19.64 4.73
C GLU A 204 12.54 -18.56 5.76
N TYR A 205 11.85 -18.90 6.85
CA TYR A 205 11.58 -17.96 7.94
C TYR A 205 12.88 -17.50 8.61
N ALA A 206 13.81 -18.43 8.86
CA ALA A 206 15.10 -18.09 9.46
C ALA A 206 15.93 -17.13 8.56
N ALA A 207 15.92 -17.36 7.25
CA ALA A 207 16.58 -16.46 6.29
C ALA A 207 15.91 -15.08 6.24
N ALA A 208 14.57 -15.03 6.14
CA ALA A 208 13.81 -13.79 6.13
C ALA A 208 13.99 -12.98 7.43
N LYS A 209 13.97 -13.65 8.59
CA LYS A 209 14.24 -13.02 9.89
C LYS A 209 15.64 -12.41 9.94
N LYS A 210 16.65 -13.12 9.42
CA LYS A 210 18.02 -12.59 9.34
C LYS A 210 18.09 -11.32 8.49
N ASP A 211 17.44 -11.32 7.33
CA ASP A 211 17.41 -10.15 6.44
C ASP A 211 16.65 -8.98 7.10
N ALA A 212 15.51 -9.22 7.74
CA ALA A 212 14.76 -8.20 8.46
C ALA A 212 15.55 -7.61 9.65
N LEU A 213 16.28 -8.43 10.41
CA LEU A 213 17.15 -7.94 11.47
C LEU A 213 18.30 -7.09 10.91
N ARG A 214 18.89 -7.49 9.78
CA ARG A 214 19.89 -6.66 9.08
C ARG A 214 19.28 -5.33 8.63
N ALA A 215 18.04 -5.30 8.14
CA ALA A 215 17.35 -4.07 7.81
C ALA A 215 17.22 -3.15 9.04
N ALA A 216 16.82 -3.70 10.19
CA ALA A 216 16.74 -2.94 11.44
C ALA A 216 18.10 -2.44 11.94
N GLU A 217 19.18 -3.19 11.73
CA GLU A 217 20.54 -2.78 12.10
C GLU A 217 21.02 -1.58 11.28
N ILE A 218 20.74 -1.56 9.97
CA ILE A 218 21.17 -0.47 9.10
C ILE A 218 20.24 0.75 9.14
N ALA A 219 18.98 0.58 9.56
CA ALA A 219 18.01 1.65 9.64
C ALA A 219 18.45 2.71 10.68
N GLU A 220 18.27 3.98 10.33
CA GLU A 220 18.35 5.09 11.26
C GLU A 220 16.95 5.38 11.85
N ALA A 221 15.91 5.28 11.02
CA ALA A 221 14.53 5.50 11.43
C ALA A 221 14.04 4.48 12.48
N PRO A 222 13.52 4.93 13.64
CA PRO A 222 12.96 4.04 14.65
C PRO A 222 11.77 3.21 14.16
N ALA A 223 11.00 3.75 13.20
CA ALA A 223 9.82 3.09 12.66
C ALA A 223 10.15 1.72 12.04
N ILE A 224 11.22 1.63 11.23
CA ILE A 224 11.65 0.36 10.60
C ILE A 224 12.06 -0.66 11.66
N LYS A 225 12.78 -0.21 12.70
CA LYS A 225 13.20 -1.10 13.81
C LYS A 225 12.01 -1.65 14.58
N GLN A 226 11.03 -0.80 14.85
CA GLN A 226 9.79 -1.17 15.53
C GLN A 226 8.96 -2.13 14.67
N GLU A 227 8.85 -1.89 13.37
CA GLU A 227 8.15 -2.74 12.43
C GLU A 227 8.75 -4.15 12.39
N VAL A 228 10.07 -4.27 12.20
CA VAL A 228 10.78 -5.55 12.21
C VAL A 228 10.53 -6.32 13.51
N GLN A 229 10.64 -5.64 14.66
CA GLN A 229 10.41 -6.28 15.95
C GLN A 229 8.96 -6.72 16.11
N SER A 230 8.00 -5.90 15.68
CA SER A 230 6.56 -6.19 15.74
C SER A 230 6.21 -7.43 14.93
N ILE A 231 6.70 -7.53 13.69
CA ILE A 231 6.45 -8.70 12.84
C ILE A 231 7.03 -9.97 13.48
N ILE A 232 8.30 -9.93 13.92
CA ILE A 232 8.94 -11.09 14.56
C ILE A 232 8.19 -11.50 15.83
N ASP A 233 7.85 -10.55 16.70
CA ASP A 233 7.14 -10.83 17.95
C ASP A 233 5.75 -11.40 17.71
N GLY A 234 5.00 -10.84 16.76
CA GLY A 234 3.70 -11.38 16.35
C GLY A 234 3.82 -12.82 15.89
N ARG A 235 4.85 -13.14 15.10
CA ARG A 235 5.08 -14.50 14.57
C ARG A 235 5.64 -15.48 15.58
N GLU A 236 6.43 -15.06 16.56
CA GLU A 236 7.10 -15.98 17.49
C GLU A 236 6.43 -16.07 18.87
N LYS A 237 5.79 -15.00 19.32
CA LYS A 237 5.19 -14.91 20.65
C LYS A 237 3.67 -15.13 20.60
N VAL A 238 3.00 -14.65 19.55
CA VAL A 238 1.53 -14.73 19.40
C VAL A 238 1.15 -15.88 18.45
N VAL A 239 1.47 -17.11 18.86
CA VAL A 239 1.17 -18.33 18.10
C VAL A 239 0.28 -19.28 18.88
N GLY A 240 -0.53 -20.05 18.15
CA GLY A 240 -1.42 -21.07 18.73
C GLY A 240 -0.65 -22.02 19.65
N GLY A 241 -1.23 -22.28 20.83
CA GLY A 241 -0.63 -23.14 21.86
C GLY A 241 0.27 -22.41 22.87
N LYS A 242 0.57 -21.13 22.68
CA LYS A 242 1.16 -20.28 23.73
C LYS A 242 0.08 -19.62 24.59
N VAL A 243 0.46 -19.22 25.80
CA VAL A 243 -0.39 -18.41 26.67
C VAL A 243 -0.63 -17.07 25.98
N ALA A 244 -1.90 -16.69 25.78
CA ALA A 244 -2.26 -15.40 25.21
C ALA A 244 -1.71 -14.26 26.11
N PRO A 245 -1.15 -13.19 25.54
CA PRO A 245 -0.78 -12.00 26.29
C PRO A 245 -1.98 -11.46 27.09
N ASP A 246 -1.74 -10.99 28.31
CA ASP A 246 -2.82 -10.40 29.08
C ASP A 246 -3.20 -9.04 28.46
N ILE A 247 -4.50 -8.80 28.31
CA ILE A 247 -5.05 -7.54 27.82
C ILE A 247 -5.75 -6.89 29.00
N VAL A 248 -5.33 -5.70 29.38
CA VAL A 248 -5.96 -4.92 30.46
C VAL A 248 -6.77 -3.81 29.82
N GLY A 249 -8.03 -3.68 30.22
CA GLY A 249 -8.94 -2.69 29.68
C GLY A 249 -10.00 -2.28 30.67
N VAL A 250 -10.87 -1.39 30.21
CA VAL A 250 -12.06 -0.94 30.92
C VAL A 250 -13.22 -1.07 29.94
N ASP A 251 -14.34 -1.64 30.38
CA ASP A 251 -15.54 -1.75 29.54
C ASP A 251 -16.34 -0.44 29.47
N LEU A 252 -17.48 -0.47 28.77
CA LEU A 252 -18.34 0.70 28.56
C LEU A 252 -18.98 1.23 29.87
N ASP A 253 -19.04 0.39 30.91
CA ASP A 253 -19.60 0.74 32.22
C ASP A 253 -18.51 1.19 33.21
N GLY A 254 -17.25 1.28 32.78
CA GLY A 254 -16.13 1.67 33.62
C GLY A 254 -15.54 0.53 34.44
N VAL A 255 -15.92 -0.72 34.17
CA VAL A 255 -15.42 -1.88 34.91
C VAL A 255 -14.07 -2.31 34.32
N ALA A 256 -13.04 -2.30 35.16
CA ALA A 256 -11.74 -2.82 34.78
C ALA A 256 -11.81 -4.34 34.58
N PHE A 257 -11.22 -4.83 33.49
CA PHE A 257 -11.11 -6.26 33.20
C PHE A 257 -9.72 -6.61 32.70
N LYS A 258 -9.35 -7.88 32.86
CA LYS A 258 -8.19 -8.50 32.22
C LYS A 258 -8.61 -9.71 31.41
N LEU A 259 -7.92 -10.00 30.31
CA LEU A 259 -8.17 -11.22 29.56
C LEU A 259 -7.98 -12.47 30.43
N SER A 260 -7.01 -12.42 31.34
CA SER A 260 -6.72 -13.51 32.28
C SER A 260 -7.85 -13.79 33.29
N ASP A 261 -8.80 -12.86 33.50
CA ASP A 261 -9.97 -13.08 34.35
C ASP A 261 -10.95 -14.12 33.76
N TYR A 262 -10.85 -14.38 32.45
CA TYR A 262 -11.73 -15.29 31.72
C TYR A 262 -11.16 -16.71 31.54
N LYS A 263 -10.09 -17.06 32.27
CA LYS A 263 -9.50 -18.40 32.23
C LYS A 263 -10.55 -19.50 32.47
N GLY A 264 -10.46 -20.56 31.67
CA GLY A 264 -11.42 -21.68 31.69
C GLY A 264 -12.61 -21.51 30.74
N LYS A 265 -12.73 -20.37 30.05
CA LYS A 265 -13.70 -20.15 28.98
C LYS A 265 -13.02 -20.13 27.61
N ILE A 266 -13.76 -20.50 26.57
CA ILE A 266 -13.37 -20.20 25.18
C ILE A 266 -13.72 -18.74 24.92
N ILE A 267 -12.74 -17.94 24.52
CA ILE A 267 -12.89 -16.51 24.27
C ILE A 267 -12.60 -16.22 22.80
N MET A 268 -13.47 -15.44 22.19
CA MET A 268 -13.26 -14.83 20.88
C MET A 268 -13.02 -13.34 21.09
N LEU A 269 -11.89 -12.84 20.60
CA LEU A 269 -11.55 -11.42 20.63
C LEU A 269 -11.94 -10.79 19.29
N ASP A 270 -12.73 -9.73 19.35
CA ASP A 270 -13.13 -8.93 18.20
C ASP A 270 -12.50 -7.54 18.32
N PHE A 271 -11.57 -7.24 17.42
CA PHE A 271 -10.88 -5.95 17.35
C PHE A 271 -11.62 -5.08 16.33
N TRP A 272 -12.35 -4.07 16.81
CA TRP A 272 -13.18 -3.19 15.98
C TRP A 272 -13.00 -1.71 16.37
N GLY A 273 -13.46 -0.80 15.50
CA GLY A 273 -13.42 0.65 15.69
C GLY A 273 -14.68 1.33 15.14
N ASN A 274 -15.03 2.51 15.66
CA ASN A 274 -16.20 3.31 15.26
C ASN A 274 -15.92 4.32 14.12
N TRP A 275 -14.71 4.25 13.56
CA TRP A 275 -14.22 5.03 12.41
C TRP A 275 -15.16 4.99 11.21
#